data_AF-A0A3M1FGJ8-F1
#
_entry.id   AF-A0A3M1FGJ8-F1
#
_cell.length_a   1.000
_cell.length_b   1.000
_cell.length_c   1.000
_cell.angle_alpha   90.00
_cell.angle_beta   90.00
_cell.angle_gamma   90.00
#
_symmetry.space_group_name_H-M   'P 1'
#
loop_
_entity.id
_entity.type
_entity.pdbx_description
1 polymer ?
#
loop_
_entity_poly.entity_id
_entity_poly.type
_entity_poly.pdbx_seq_one_letter_code
_entity_poly.pdbx_strand_id
1 'polypeptide(L)'
;MADHPNIVSWSTYHYTYNNPILFTDPDGRCPDCPDEVYLPLANHVYVAQVGDVTENGWEVVRVDKHDSEFKGALYKGTYNGNTEYIYATAGTQDLRDVKEDIMPLFGGSEQYAESVGIAIKLAASEEYEGVSFTGHSLGGGLASANALATNGKAVTFNAAGLSDKTKTNLGLTGKSADITAYIVEGDILDFVQRNIGLRAEGQLKIILPGTGGNMVKDHLMESVINGFNIYHTLKSDRVFTYPLGN
;
A
#
# COMPACT_ATOMS: atom_id res chain seq x y z
N MET A 1 -44.92 36.33 -19.91
CA MET A 1 -43.93 37.04 -20.76
C MET A 1 -42.62 37.00 -19.97
N ALA A 2 -41.79 35.98 -20.13
CA ALA A 2 -40.80 35.75 -21.20
C ALA A 2 -39.40 36.33 -20.83
N ASP A 3 -38.44 35.40 -20.72
CA ASP A 3 -37.01 35.40 -21.04
C ASP A 3 -35.91 36.24 -20.33
N HIS A 4 -34.85 35.49 -20.00
CA HIS A 4 -33.43 35.76 -19.62
C HIS A 4 -32.69 36.76 -20.55
N PRO A 5 -31.51 37.42 -20.23
CA PRO A 5 -30.22 36.76 -19.91
C PRO A 5 -29.09 37.55 -19.13
N ASN A 6 -28.16 36.80 -18.51
CA ASN A 6 -26.68 36.92 -18.43
C ASN A 6 -25.88 38.27 -18.20
N ILE A 7 -24.96 38.18 -17.19
CA ILE A 7 -23.53 38.65 -17.12
C ILE A 7 -23.13 39.71 -16.03
N VAL A 8 -22.48 39.16 -14.99
CA VAL A 8 -21.23 39.50 -14.24
C VAL A 8 -20.68 40.94 -14.19
N SER A 9 -20.31 41.39 -12.99
CA SER A 9 -19.10 42.23 -12.79
C SER A 9 -18.56 42.24 -11.34
N TRP A 10 -17.58 41.36 -11.10
CA TRP A 10 -16.36 41.53 -10.28
C TRP A 10 -16.43 41.92 -8.79
N SER A 11 -16.11 40.97 -7.91
CA SER A 11 -15.42 41.24 -6.63
C SER A 11 -13.95 40.82 -6.74
N THR A 12 -13.06 41.61 -6.13
CA THR A 12 -11.60 41.51 -6.21
C THR A 12 -11.03 40.35 -5.39
N TYR A 13 -10.57 39.31 -6.10
CA TYR A 13 -9.47 38.38 -5.80
C TYR A 13 -9.17 38.08 -4.31
N HIS A 14 -9.35 36.84 -3.85
CA HIS A 14 -8.36 35.78 -4.08
C HIS A 14 -8.94 34.46 -4.64
N TYR A 15 -8.16 33.93 -5.56
CA TYR A 15 -8.34 32.79 -6.43
C TYR A 15 -8.30 31.46 -5.65
N THR A 16 -9.43 30.76 -5.57
CA THR A 16 -9.43 29.31 -5.36
C THR A 16 -9.97 28.66 -6.63
N TYR A 17 -9.06 28.19 -7.48
CA TYR A 17 -9.40 27.29 -8.58
C TYR A 17 -9.82 25.94 -7.98
N ASN A 18 -11.08 25.84 -7.58
CA ASN A 18 -11.84 24.60 -7.49
C ASN A 18 -11.21 23.43 -6.68
N ASN A 19 -10.69 23.65 -5.47
CA ASN A 19 -10.43 22.54 -4.53
C ASN A 19 -10.26 22.99 -3.05
N PRO A 20 -11.29 22.90 -2.19
CA PRO A 20 -11.13 23.17 -0.77
C PRO A 20 -11.66 22.02 0.11
N ILE A 21 -10.92 20.91 0.18
CA ILE A 21 -10.97 19.96 1.31
C ILE A 21 -9.54 19.47 1.54
N LEU A 22 -8.68 20.33 2.08
CA LEU A 22 -7.39 19.98 2.68
C LEU A 22 -7.11 21.07 3.71
N PHE A 23 -6.47 20.69 4.81
CA PHE A 23 -6.16 21.49 6.00
C PHE A 23 -7.25 21.53 7.08
N THR A 24 -7.38 20.43 7.81
CA THR A 24 -6.90 20.32 9.21
C THR A 24 -7.12 18.86 9.59
N ASP A 25 -6.05 18.07 9.65
CA ASP A 25 -6.10 16.69 10.15
C ASP A 25 -6.00 16.73 11.69
N PRO A 26 -7.09 16.44 12.43
CA PRO A 26 -7.10 16.47 13.88
C PRO A 26 -6.75 15.11 14.51
N ASP A 27 -6.56 14.04 13.72
CA ASP A 27 -6.35 12.67 14.21
C ASP A 27 -4.96 12.08 13.88
N GLY A 28 -4.15 12.82 13.12
CA GLY A 28 -2.75 12.50 12.87
C GLY A 28 -2.54 11.21 12.09
N ARG A 29 -3.59 10.68 11.47
CA ARG A 29 -3.50 9.51 10.60
C ARG A 29 -2.81 9.92 9.30
N CYS A 30 -2.23 8.96 8.57
CA CYS A 30 -1.78 9.16 7.18
C CYS A 30 -2.88 8.73 6.17
N PRO A 31 -4.18 9.10 6.29
CA PRO A 31 -5.19 8.67 5.32
C PRO A 31 -4.94 9.32 3.95
N ASP A 32 -4.25 10.46 3.91
CA ASP A 32 -4.08 11.30 2.73
C ASP A 32 -2.70 11.17 2.04
N CYS A 33 -1.78 10.38 2.60
CA CYS A 33 -0.52 10.11 1.92
C CYS A 33 -0.83 9.39 0.59
N PRO A 34 -0.39 9.93 -0.56
CA PRO A 34 -0.72 9.38 -1.86
C PRO A 34 -0.02 8.03 -2.00
N ASP A 35 -0.65 7.07 -2.68
CA ASP A 35 -0.19 5.67 -2.72
C ASP A 35 1.25 5.54 -3.24
N GLU A 36 1.69 6.50 -4.06
CA GLU A 36 3.04 6.67 -4.61
C GLU A 36 4.13 6.72 -3.54
N VAL A 37 3.80 7.18 -2.33
CA VAL A 37 4.73 7.24 -1.20
C VAL A 37 5.13 5.85 -0.73
N TYR A 38 4.22 4.88 -0.78
CA TYR A 38 4.40 3.56 -0.17
C TYR A 38 5.25 2.62 -1.03
N LEU A 39 5.19 2.78 -2.35
CA LEU A 39 5.89 1.94 -3.33
C LEU A 39 7.41 1.83 -3.08
N PRO A 40 8.17 2.94 -2.96
CA PRO A 40 9.61 2.86 -2.70
C PRO A 40 9.92 2.25 -1.33
N LEU A 41 9.06 2.41 -0.32
CA LEU A 41 9.28 1.85 1.01
C LEU A 41 9.08 0.33 1.01
N ALA A 42 8.05 -0.14 0.29
CA ALA A 42 7.79 -1.57 0.07
C ALA A 42 8.93 -2.25 -0.72
N ASN A 43 9.63 -1.50 -1.59
CA ASN A 43 10.83 -1.99 -2.28
C ASN A 43 12.08 -1.95 -1.37
N HIS A 44 12.23 -0.89 -0.59
CA HIS A 44 13.44 -0.65 0.21
C HIS A 44 13.56 -1.54 1.45
N VAL A 45 12.43 -1.93 2.07
CA VAL A 45 12.41 -2.69 3.34
C VAL A 45 13.26 -3.97 3.32
N TYR A 46 13.42 -4.61 2.17
CA TYR A 46 14.27 -5.80 2.01
C TYR A 46 15.72 -5.53 2.41
N VAL A 47 16.25 -4.34 2.14
CA VAL A 47 17.65 -3.96 2.42
C VAL A 47 17.80 -2.93 3.54
N ALA A 48 16.71 -2.31 3.99
CA ALA A 48 16.69 -1.23 4.98
C ALA A 48 17.58 -1.44 6.22
N GLN A 49 18.26 -0.35 6.57
CA GLN A 49 19.07 -0.11 7.76
C GLN A 49 18.67 1.24 8.39
N VAL A 50 18.86 1.39 9.70
CA VAL A 50 18.54 2.65 10.39
C VAL A 50 19.44 3.76 9.86
N GLY A 51 18.84 4.91 9.55
CA GLY A 51 19.51 6.08 8.96
C GLY A 51 19.52 6.09 7.42
N ASP A 52 19.06 5.02 6.77
CA ASP A 52 18.84 5.04 5.32
C ASP A 52 17.75 6.04 4.95
N VAL A 53 17.91 6.70 3.80
CA VAL A 53 16.89 7.60 3.23
C VAL A 53 16.48 7.07 1.87
N THR A 54 15.18 6.84 1.68
CA THR A 54 14.63 6.36 0.42
C THR A 54 14.63 7.44 -0.65
N GLU A 55 14.42 7.06 -1.91
CA GLU A 55 14.39 7.97 -3.05
C GLU A 55 13.35 9.09 -2.93
N ASN A 56 12.25 8.85 -2.20
CA ASN A 56 11.20 9.82 -1.91
C ASN A 56 11.42 10.57 -0.58
N GLY A 57 12.61 10.49 0.01
CA GLY A 57 13.02 11.30 1.17
C GLY A 57 12.55 10.79 2.53
N TRP A 58 12.12 9.54 2.65
CA TRP A 58 11.71 8.94 3.92
C TRP A 58 12.89 8.29 4.64
N GLU A 59 13.07 8.61 5.90
CA GLU A 59 14.18 8.13 6.73
C GLU A 59 13.77 6.86 7.49
N VAL A 60 14.62 5.84 7.48
CA VAL A 60 14.44 4.66 8.33
C VAL A 60 14.84 5.00 9.76
N VAL A 61 13.85 5.11 10.66
CA VAL A 61 14.08 5.43 12.08
C VAL A 61 14.16 4.20 12.97
N ARG A 62 13.65 3.06 12.50
CA ARG A 62 13.68 1.78 13.22
C ARG A 62 13.66 0.61 12.25
N VAL A 63 14.36 -0.46 12.61
CA VAL A 63 14.32 -1.75 11.89
C VAL A 63 14.07 -2.86 12.89
N ASP A 64 13.06 -3.68 12.64
CA ASP A 64 12.71 -4.86 13.42
C ASP A 64 13.08 -6.10 12.61
N LYS A 65 13.82 -7.04 13.23
CA LYS A 65 14.25 -8.28 12.59
C LYS A 65 14.07 -9.45 13.56
N HIS A 66 13.58 -10.57 13.04
CA HIS A 66 13.59 -11.85 13.71
C HIS A 66 14.26 -12.86 12.79
N ASP A 67 15.50 -13.22 13.14
CA ASP A 67 16.37 -14.07 12.33
C ASP A 67 16.37 -13.67 10.83
N SER A 68 16.39 -14.64 9.92
CA SER A 68 16.31 -14.41 8.47
C SER A 68 14.87 -14.35 7.94
N GLU A 69 13.87 -14.48 8.81
CA GLU A 69 12.49 -14.75 8.41
C GLU A 69 11.59 -13.52 8.44
N PHE A 70 11.76 -12.64 9.43
CA PHE A 70 10.99 -11.41 9.56
C PHE A 70 11.88 -10.18 9.43
N LYS A 71 11.45 -9.23 8.60
CA LYS A 71 12.03 -7.89 8.54
C LYS A 71 10.95 -6.85 8.34
N GLY A 72 10.91 -5.88 9.25
CA GLY A 72 10.12 -4.66 9.13
C GLY A 72 10.95 -3.42 9.38
N ALA A 73 10.50 -2.28 8.87
CA ALA A 73 11.15 -1.00 9.08
C ALA A 73 10.11 0.11 9.24
N LEU A 74 10.33 0.99 10.22
CA LEU A 74 9.55 2.20 10.41
C LEU A 74 10.25 3.34 9.67
N TYR A 75 9.51 3.97 8.78
CA TYR A 75 9.94 5.13 8.02
C TYR A 75 9.28 6.37 8.57
N LYS A 76 10.05 7.45 8.66
CA LYS A 76 9.59 8.79 9.02
C LYS A 76 9.70 9.69 7.80
N GLY A 77 8.62 10.39 7.50
CA GLY A 77 8.55 11.33 6.38
C GLY A 77 7.82 12.60 6.77
N THR A 78 7.70 13.51 5.80
CA THR A 78 6.87 14.71 5.93
C THR A 78 5.92 14.78 4.76
N TYR A 79 4.62 14.92 5.06
CA TYR A 79 3.58 15.12 4.06
C TYR A 79 2.65 16.24 4.51
N ASN A 80 2.34 17.19 3.62
CA ASN A 80 1.53 18.39 3.93
C ASN A 80 1.97 19.18 5.17
N GLY A 81 3.26 19.13 5.53
CA GLY A 81 3.82 19.80 6.71
C GLY A 81 3.72 19.01 8.01
N ASN A 82 3.10 17.83 8.01
CA ASN A 82 3.00 16.93 9.14
C ASN A 82 4.08 15.85 9.07
N THR A 83 4.57 15.41 10.23
CA THR A 83 5.43 14.22 10.32
C THR A 83 4.56 12.98 10.24
N GLU A 84 4.92 12.08 9.34
CA GLU A 84 4.16 10.86 9.07
C GLU A 84 5.03 9.62 9.30
N TYR A 85 4.40 8.52 9.69
CA TYR A 85 5.07 7.24 9.90
C TYR A 85 4.46 6.12 9.05
N ILE A 86 5.32 5.38 8.38
CA ILE A 86 4.93 4.21 7.59
C ILE A 86 5.77 3.03 8.02
N TYR A 87 5.11 1.96 8.47
CA TYR A 87 5.78 0.70 8.79
C TYR A 87 5.69 -0.26 7.60
N ALA A 88 6.83 -0.53 6.97
CA ALA A 88 6.92 -1.47 5.86
C ALA A 88 7.37 -2.84 6.34
N THR A 89 6.79 -3.90 5.77
CA THR A 89 7.18 -5.29 6.03
C THR A 89 7.69 -5.95 4.75
N ALA A 90 8.85 -6.62 4.85
CA ALA A 90 9.44 -7.35 3.74
C ALA A 90 8.71 -8.69 3.52
N GLY A 91 8.68 -9.14 2.27
CA GLY A 91 8.33 -10.52 1.94
C GLY A 91 9.56 -11.44 1.97
N THR A 92 9.37 -12.67 1.50
CA THR A 92 10.46 -13.64 1.35
C THR A 92 11.44 -13.19 0.26
N GLN A 93 12.75 -13.28 0.53
CA GLN A 93 13.81 -12.77 -0.34
C GLN A 93 14.10 -13.64 -1.58
N ASP A 94 13.71 -14.92 -1.57
CA ASP A 94 14.00 -15.84 -2.66
C ASP A 94 12.84 -16.01 -3.65
N LEU A 95 13.11 -15.69 -4.92
CA LEU A 95 12.10 -15.64 -5.99
C LEU A 95 11.87 -16.99 -6.68
N ARG A 96 12.84 -17.93 -6.53
CA ARG A 96 12.67 -19.33 -6.94
C ARG A 96 11.70 -20.06 -6.02
N ASP A 97 11.69 -19.64 -4.76
CA ASP A 97 10.86 -20.17 -3.71
C ASP A 97 9.41 -19.67 -3.80
N VAL A 98 9.13 -18.57 -4.49
CA VAL A 98 7.74 -18.14 -4.74
C VAL A 98 6.90 -19.23 -5.40
N LYS A 99 7.46 -20.15 -6.19
CA LYS A 99 6.68 -21.26 -6.76
C LYS A 99 6.60 -22.49 -5.83
N GLU A 100 7.61 -22.72 -4.99
CA GLU A 100 7.73 -23.90 -4.13
C GLU A 100 7.22 -23.63 -2.68
N ASP A 101 7.53 -22.47 -2.10
CA ASP A 101 7.17 -22.00 -0.74
C ASP A 101 5.75 -21.41 -0.62
N ILE A 102 5.15 -20.97 -1.73
CA ILE A 102 3.78 -20.40 -1.69
C ILE A 102 2.74 -21.44 -1.26
N MET A 103 2.98 -22.72 -1.53
CA MET A 103 1.93 -23.73 -1.45
C MET A 103 1.50 -24.20 -0.04
N PRO A 104 2.28 -24.07 1.05
CA PRO A 104 1.73 -24.34 2.39
C PRO A 104 0.95 -23.16 3.01
N LEU A 105 0.66 -22.12 2.19
CA LEU A 105 -0.34 -21.05 2.31
C LEU A 105 0.06 -19.71 2.98
N PHE A 106 1.22 -19.19 2.56
CA PHE A 106 1.58 -17.75 2.56
C PHE A 106 2.03 -17.09 3.86
N GLY A 107 2.84 -17.80 4.67
CA GLY A 107 3.59 -17.28 5.82
C GLY A 107 3.29 -18.03 7.13
N GLY A 108 4.28 -18.11 8.02
CA GLY A 108 4.10 -18.68 9.36
C GLY A 108 3.17 -17.83 10.21
N SER A 109 2.29 -18.46 11.00
CA SER A 109 1.40 -17.73 11.92
C SER A 109 2.17 -16.86 12.93
N GLU A 110 3.41 -17.25 13.23
CA GLU A 110 4.31 -16.52 14.13
C GLU A 110 4.73 -15.16 13.56
N GLN A 111 5.14 -15.09 12.29
CA GLN A 111 5.49 -13.81 11.64
C GLN A 111 4.31 -12.86 11.55
N TYR A 112 3.10 -13.38 11.27
CA TYR A 112 1.88 -12.58 11.31
C TYR A 112 1.57 -12.05 12.71
N ALA A 113 1.68 -12.90 13.74
CA ALA A 113 1.43 -12.49 15.12
C ALA A 113 2.46 -11.48 15.62
N GLU A 114 3.73 -11.66 15.26
CA GLU A 114 4.82 -10.72 15.55
C GLU A 114 4.58 -9.36 14.88
N SER A 115 4.31 -9.36 13.56
CA SER A 115 4.01 -8.14 12.81
C SER A 115 2.83 -7.37 13.40
N VAL A 116 1.72 -8.08 13.69
CA VAL A 116 0.52 -7.47 14.31
C VAL A 116 0.84 -6.92 15.70
N GLY A 117 1.64 -7.63 16.49
CA GLY A 117 2.07 -7.17 17.81
C GLY A 117 2.92 -5.90 17.75
N ILE A 118 3.78 -5.77 16.75
CA ILE A 118 4.54 -4.54 16.49
C ILE A 118 3.60 -3.42 16.05
N ALA A 119 2.70 -3.68 15.09
CA ALA A 119 1.75 -2.70 14.60
C ALA A 119 0.86 -2.11 15.69
N ILE A 120 0.34 -2.95 16.59
CA ILE A 120 -0.47 -2.49 17.74
C ILE A 120 0.35 -1.58 18.65
N LYS A 121 1.63 -1.91 18.93
CA LYS A 121 2.51 -1.07 19.77
C LYS A 121 2.83 0.25 19.10
N LEU A 122 3.07 0.26 17.79
CA LEU A 122 3.31 1.48 17.02
C LEU A 122 2.06 2.37 17.03
N ALA A 123 0.90 1.81 16.71
CA ALA A 123 -0.36 2.56 16.67
C ALA A 123 -0.83 3.07 18.04
N ALA A 124 -0.38 2.45 19.14
CA ALA A 124 -0.67 2.92 20.50
C ALA A 124 0.36 3.95 21.02
N SER A 125 1.42 4.22 20.27
CA SER A 125 2.44 5.19 20.64
C SER A 125 1.98 6.62 20.32
N GLU A 126 2.11 7.54 21.26
CA GLU A 126 1.91 8.98 21.00
C GLU A 126 2.93 9.54 19.99
N GLU A 127 4.10 8.90 19.86
CA GLU A 127 5.14 9.32 18.90
C GLU A 127 4.79 8.94 17.46
N TYR A 128 4.05 7.84 17.27
CA TYR A 128 3.75 7.25 15.97
C TYR A 128 2.24 7.26 15.70
N GLU A 129 1.56 8.28 16.22
CA GLU A 129 0.15 8.50 15.97
C GLU A 129 -0.12 8.38 14.47
N GLY A 130 -1.12 7.59 14.11
CA GLY A 130 -1.53 7.46 12.72
C GLY A 130 -0.66 6.62 11.79
N VAL A 131 0.29 5.86 12.33
CA VAL A 131 1.14 4.95 11.53
C VAL A 131 0.33 4.13 10.53
N SER A 132 0.79 4.13 9.28
CA SER A 132 0.21 3.33 8.19
C SER A 132 1.17 2.23 7.73
N PHE A 133 0.70 1.30 6.91
CA PHE A 133 1.43 0.06 6.62
C PHE A 133 1.64 -0.17 5.13
N THR A 134 2.75 -0.83 4.77
CA THR A 134 2.97 -1.28 3.38
C THR A 134 3.83 -2.52 3.31
N GLY A 135 3.81 -3.17 2.16
CA GLY A 135 4.65 -4.32 1.91
C GLY A 135 4.31 -4.97 0.58
N HIS A 136 5.21 -5.87 0.20
CA HIS A 136 5.15 -6.65 -1.02
C HIS A 136 5.02 -8.14 -0.74
N SER A 137 4.27 -8.90 -1.55
CA SER A 137 4.14 -10.36 -1.40
C SER A 137 3.65 -10.75 0.00
N LEU A 138 4.36 -11.65 0.69
CA LEU A 138 4.13 -11.98 2.10
C LEU A 138 4.11 -10.72 2.98
N GLY A 139 5.06 -9.80 2.76
CA GLY A 139 5.12 -8.52 3.46
C GLY A 139 3.88 -7.66 3.24
N GLY A 140 3.22 -7.76 2.08
CA GLY A 140 1.94 -7.11 1.82
C GLY A 140 0.80 -7.71 2.66
N GLY A 141 0.79 -9.05 2.82
CA GLY A 141 -0.16 -9.74 3.70
C GLY A 141 0.02 -9.34 5.17
N LEU A 142 1.27 -9.27 5.64
CA LEU A 142 1.62 -8.76 6.98
C LEU A 142 1.09 -7.33 7.17
N ALA A 143 1.32 -6.44 6.20
CA ALA A 143 0.82 -5.07 6.24
C ALA A 143 -0.71 -4.98 6.26
N SER A 144 -1.41 -5.83 5.50
CA SER A 144 -2.88 -5.93 5.57
C SER A 144 -3.37 -6.39 6.94
N ALA A 145 -2.72 -7.39 7.55
CA ALA A 145 -3.06 -7.84 8.90
C ALA A 145 -2.82 -6.75 9.96
N ASN A 146 -1.73 -6.00 9.82
CA ASN A 146 -1.42 -4.85 10.67
C ASN A 146 -2.52 -3.79 10.62
N ALA A 147 -2.94 -3.37 9.41
CA ALA A 147 -4.00 -2.39 9.24
C ALA A 147 -5.34 -2.87 9.81
N LEU A 148 -5.71 -4.14 9.60
CA LEU A 148 -6.91 -4.74 10.21
C LEU A 148 -6.83 -4.75 11.75
N ALA A 149 -5.65 -5.01 12.31
CA ALA A 149 -5.48 -5.05 13.76
C ALA A 149 -5.65 -3.67 14.42
N THR A 150 -5.19 -2.62 13.73
CA THR A 150 -5.15 -1.24 14.24
C THR A 150 -6.31 -0.37 13.75
N ASN A 151 -7.18 -0.89 12.86
CA ASN A 151 -8.16 -0.09 12.13
C ASN A 151 -7.50 1.09 11.39
N GLY A 152 -6.32 0.83 10.82
CA GLY A 152 -5.46 1.81 10.14
C GLY A 152 -5.55 1.73 8.61
N LYS A 153 -4.51 2.26 7.95
CA LYS A 153 -4.36 2.25 6.50
C LYS A 153 -3.23 1.33 6.04
N ALA A 154 -3.42 0.61 4.94
CA ALA A 154 -2.34 -0.05 4.22
C ALA A 154 -2.40 0.15 2.70
N VAL A 155 -1.22 0.29 2.08
CA VAL A 155 -1.06 0.18 0.62
C VAL A 155 -0.16 -1.02 0.34
N THR A 156 -0.65 -2.00 -0.40
CA THR A 156 0.04 -3.27 -0.58
C THR A 156 0.25 -3.61 -2.05
N PHE A 157 1.32 -4.36 -2.34
CA PHE A 157 1.75 -4.66 -3.70
C PHE A 157 1.91 -6.17 -3.88
N ASN A 158 1.24 -6.75 -4.87
CA ASN A 158 1.18 -8.20 -5.10
C ASN A 158 1.02 -8.97 -3.78
N ALA A 159 0.11 -8.53 -2.91
CA ALA A 159 0.06 -9.00 -1.55
C ALA A 159 -0.48 -10.43 -1.44
N ALA A 160 0.03 -11.17 -0.46
CA ALA A 160 -0.62 -12.38 0.02
C ALA A 160 -1.93 -12.02 0.74
N GLY A 161 -2.98 -12.79 0.49
CA GLY A 161 -4.25 -12.71 1.17
C GLY A 161 -4.22 -13.40 2.52
N LEU A 162 -5.17 -13.03 3.38
CA LEU A 162 -5.30 -13.62 4.71
C LEU A 162 -6.33 -14.74 4.67
N SER A 163 -5.90 -15.96 5.05
CA SER A 163 -6.83 -17.07 5.23
C SER A 163 -7.78 -16.81 6.41
N ASP A 164 -8.95 -17.43 6.40
CA ASP A 164 -9.90 -17.33 7.53
C ASP A 164 -9.30 -17.86 8.84
N LYS A 165 -8.43 -18.87 8.75
CA LYS A 165 -7.67 -19.39 9.90
C LYS A 165 -6.71 -18.33 10.44
N THR A 166 -5.95 -17.65 9.56
CA THR A 166 -5.06 -16.54 9.95
C THR A 166 -5.85 -15.42 10.61
N LYS A 167 -6.95 -15.00 10.01
CA LYS A 167 -7.83 -13.96 10.58
C LYS A 167 -8.40 -14.36 11.94
N THR A 168 -8.83 -15.61 12.09
CA THR A 168 -9.36 -16.11 13.37
C THR A 168 -8.28 -16.15 14.45
N ASN A 169 -7.10 -16.67 14.15
CA ASN A 169 -5.98 -16.78 15.09
C ASN A 169 -5.49 -15.41 15.59
N LEU A 170 -5.54 -14.40 14.73
CA LEU A 170 -5.12 -13.03 15.04
C LEU A 170 -6.26 -12.16 15.59
N GLY A 171 -7.48 -12.69 15.72
CA GLY A 171 -8.65 -11.92 16.16
C GLY A 171 -9.06 -10.81 15.18
N LEU A 172 -8.86 -11.03 13.87
CA LEU A 172 -9.17 -10.10 12.78
C LEU A 172 -10.49 -10.42 12.06
N THR A 173 -11.15 -11.52 12.42
CA THR A 173 -12.43 -11.90 11.81
C THR A 173 -13.47 -10.78 11.95
N GLY A 174 -14.02 -10.33 10.83
CA GLY A 174 -15.02 -9.26 10.78
C GLY A 174 -14.45 -7.85 10.93
N LYS A 175 -13.13 -7.68 11.05
CA LYS A 175 -12.50 -6.35 11.05
C LYS A 175 -12.42 -5.79 9.63
N SER A 176 -12.41 -4.48 9.53
CA SER A 176 -12.17 -3.72 8.30
C SER A 176 -11.06 -2.70 8.53
N ALA A 177 -10.35 -2.35 7.47
CA ALA A 177 -9.33 -1.30 7.46
C ALA A 177 -9.32 -0.64 6.08
N ASP A 178 -8.72 0.54 5.99
CA ASP A 178 -8.50 1.22 4.71
C ASP A 178 -7.32 0.56 3.98
N ILE A 179 -7.61 -0.28 2.99
CA ILE A 179 -6.57 -1.06 2.31
C ILE A 179 -6.73 -0.89 0.80
N THR A 180 -5.68 -0.36 0.17
CA THR A 180 -5.51 -0.37 -1.29
C THR A 180 -4.53 -1.46 -1.69
N ALA A 181 -4.99 -2.39 -2.51
CA ALA A 181 -4.16 -3.49 -3.03
C ALA A 181 -3.88 -3.29 -4.53
N TYR A 182 -2.60 -3.11 -4.86
CA TYR A 182 -2.09 -3.10 -6.22
C TYR A 182 -1.65 -4.51 -6.61
N ILE A 183 -2.23 -5.04 -7.69
CA ILE A 183 -2.00 -6.41 -8.14
C ILE A 183 -1.58 -6.36 -9.61
N VAL A 184 -0.40 -6.87 -9.92
CA VAL A 184 0.08 -6.98 -11.30
C VAL A 184 -0.69 -8.09 -12.01
N GLU A 185 -1.21 -7.77 -13.19
CA GLU A 185 -1.86 -8.76 -14.06
C GLU A 185 -0.87 -9.85 -14.47
N GLY A 186 -1.27 -11.11 -14.28
CA GLY A 186 -0.43 -12.27 -14.59
C GLY A 186 0.47 -12.72 -13.44
N ASP A 187 0.47 -12.03 -12.29
CA ASP A 187 1.19 -12.43 -11.09
C ASP A 187 0.89 -13.89 -10.68
N ILE A 188 1.95 -14.65 -10.37
CA ILE A 188 1.86 -16.04 -9.93
C ILE A 188 1.10 -16.18 -8.62
N LEU A 189 1.31 -15.25 -7.69
CA LEU A 189 0.71 -15.32 -6.36
C LEU A 189 -0.80 -15.10 -6.45
N ASP A 190 -1.26 -14.09 -7.19
CA ASP A 190 -2.68 -13.89 -7.50
C ASP A 190 -3.31 -15.11 -8.21
N PHE A 191 -2.61 -15.71 -9.18
CA PHE A 191 -3.08 -16.94 -9.83
C PHE A 191 -3.30 -18.08 -8.83
N VAL A 192 -2.32 -18.38 -7.96
CA VAL A 192 -2.42 -19.49 -7.00
C VAL A 192 -3.55 -19.22 -6.00
N GLN A 193 -3.62 -18.02 -5.44
CA GLN A 193 -4.61 -17.65 -4.43
C GLN A 193 -6.04 -17.78 -4.96
N ARG A 194 -6.30 -17.33 -6.20
CA ARG A 194 -7.63 -17.45 -6.83
C ARG A 194 -8.07 -18.92 -6.98
N ASN A 195 -7.14 -19.82 -7.29
CA ASN A 195 -7.43 -21.25 -7.44
C ASN A 195 -7.82 -21.93 -6.12
N ILE A 196 -7.44 -21.36 -4.97
CA ILE A 196 -7.79 -21.88 -3.63
C ILE A 196 -8.86 -21.03 -2.92
N GLY A 197 -9.49 -20.08 -3.62
CA GLY A 197 -10.54 -19.21 -3.07
C GLY A 197 -10.04 -18.05 -2.19
N LEU A 198 -8.73 -17.78 -2.19
CA LEU A 198 -8.09 -16.72 -1.42
C LEU A 198 -7.79 -15.50 -2.31
N ARG A 199 -7.72 -14.31 -1.73
CA ARG A 199 -7.39 -13.06 -2.44
C ARG A 199 -6.68 -12.10 -1.50
N ALA A 200 -5.84 -11.22 -2.05
CA ALA A 200 -5.30 -10.07 -1.32
C ALA A 200 -6.43 -9.28 -0.62
N GLU A 201 -6.16 -8.84 0.60
CA GLU A 201 -7.07 -7.95 1.34
C GLU A 201 -7.04 -6.56 0.73
N GLY A 202 -8.19 -5.88 0.69
CA GLY A 202 -8.31 -4.58 0.03
C GLY A 202 -9.75 -4.18 -0.21
N GLN A 203 -10.14 -2.99 0.26
CA GLN A 203 -11.42 -2.37 -0.12
C GLN A 203 -11.35 -1.90 -1.57
N LEU A 204 -10.20 -1.33 -1.94
CA LEU A 204 -9.86 -0.94 -3.31
C LEU A 204 -8.81 -1.90 -3.87
N LYS A 205 -9.08 -2.48 -5.04
CA LYS A 205 -8.16 -3.36 -5.77
C LYS A 205 -7.87 -2.76 -7.13
N ILE A 206 -6.61 -2.48 -7.39
CA ILE A 206 -6.14 -1.88 -8.64
C ILE A 206 -5.30 -2.91 -9.37
N ILE A 207 -5.71 -3.24 -10.59
CA ILE A 207 -4.94 -4.14 -11.46
C ILE A 207 -3.94 -3.31 -12.26
N LEU A 208 -2.66 -3.63 -12.11
CA LEU A 208 -1.55 -3.03 -12.83
C LEU A 208 -1.22 -3.88 -14.07
N PRO A 209 -0.76 -3.27 -15.18
CA PRO A 209 -0.33 -4.04 -16.34
C PRO A 209 0.92 -4.87 -16.01
N GLY A 210 0.92 -6.14 -16.43
CA GLY A 210 2.08 -7.02 -16.34
C GLY A 210 3.19 -6.62 -17.33
N THR A 211 4.42 -6.52 -16.84
CA THR A 211 5.59 -6.12 -17.65
C THR A 211 6.76 -7.10 -17.56
N GLY A 212 6.66 -8.10 -16.70
CA GLY A 212 7.70 -9.11 -16.44
C GLY A 212 7.79 -10.18 -17.53
N GLY A 213 6.73 -10.37 -18.33
CA GLY A 213 6.68 -11.33 -19.44
C GLY A 213 6.53 -12.79 -19.00
N ASN A 214 6.44 -13.06 -17.69
CA ASN A 214 5.95 -14.31 -17.12
C ASN A 214 5.52 -14.08 -15.66
N MET A 215 4.72 -15.01 -15.16
CA MET A 215 4.06 -14.89 -13.85
C MET A 215 5.01 -14.67 -12.67
N VAL A 216 6.21 -15.24 -12.69
CA VAL A 216 7.20 -15.07 -11.60
C VAL A 216 7.83 -13.69 -11.66
N LYS A 217 8.13 -13.19 -12.87
CA LYS A 217 8.64 -11.83 -13.06
C LYS A 217 7.58 -10.77 -12.75
N ASP A 218 6.32 -11.06 -13.06
CA ASP A 218 5.19 -10.19 -12.75
C ASP A 218 4.91 -10.08 -11.25
N HIS A 219 5.37 -11.05 -10.46
CA HIS A 219 5.37 -10.95 -9.01
C HIS A 219 6.37 -9.94 -8.47
N LEU A 220 7.48 -9.65 -9.16
CA LEU A 220 8.60 -8.88 -8.59
C LEU A 220 8.27 -7.40 -8.41
N MET A 221 8.93 -6.75 -7.43
CA MET A 221 8.86 -5.30 -7.26
C MET A 221 9.22 -4.52 -8.52
N GLU A 222 10.10 -5.05 -9.37
CA GLU A 222 10.38 -4.44 -10.68
C GLU A 222 9.12 -4.34 -11.56
N SER A 223 8.33 -5.41 -11.68
CA SER A 223 7.08 -5.38 -12.46
C SER A 223 6.01 -4.54 -11.78
N VAL A 224 5.93 -4.57 -10.45
CA VAL A 224 5.06 -3.69 -9.66
C VAL A 224 5.38 -2.22 -9.97
N ILE A 225 6.64 -1.80 -9.86
CA ILE A 225 7.07 -0.42 -10.09
C ILE A 225 6.74 0.01 -11.51
N ASN A 226 7.07 -0.82 -12.51
CA ASN A 226 6.78 -0.53 -13.90
C ASN A 226 5.27 -0.38 -14.16
N GLY A 227 4.47 -1.34 -13.68
CA GLY A 227 3.02 -1.33 -13.84
C GLY A 227 2.37 -0.15 -13.13
N PHE A 228 2.85 0.18 -11.93
CA PHE A 228 2.37 1.31 -11.13
C PHE A 228 2.65 2.65 -11.83
N ASN A 229 3.85 2.83 -12.39
CA ASN A 229 4.22 4.03 -13.15
C ASN A 229 3.37 4.21 -14.41
N ILE A 230 3.10 3.12 -15.14
CA ILE A 230 2.20 3.13 -16.31
C ILE A 230 0.79 3.54 -15.88
N TYR A 231 0.25 2.93 -14.82
CA TYR A 231 -1.09 3.26 -14.31
C TYR A 231 -1.21 4.73 -13.93
N HIS A 232 -0.22 5.29 -13.23
CA HIS A 232 -0.25 6.70 -12.80
C HIS A 232 -0.09 7.67 -13.98
N THR A 233 0.73 7.33 -14.98
CA THR A 233 0.85 8.12 -16.22
C THR A 233 -0.47 8.16 -16.98
N LEU A 234 -1.13 7.02 -17.15
CA LEU A 234 -2.44 6.97 -17.84
C LEU A 234 -3.53 7.73 -17.07
N LYS A 235 -3.48 7.72 -15.73
CA LYS A 235 -4.43 8.43 -14.87
C LYS A 235 -4.18 9.96 -14.87
N SER A 236 -2.92 10.40 -14.91
CA SER A 236 -2.57 11.83 -14.98
C SER A 236 -2.95 12.45 -16.32
N ASP A 237 -2.83 11.68 -17.41
CA ASP A 237 -2.94 12.21 -18.76
C ASP A 237 -4.36 12.49 -19.23
N ARG A 238 -5.40 12.14 -18.44
CA ARG A 238 -6.83 12.19 -18.85
C ARG A 238 -6.94 11.85 -20.34
N VAL A 239 -6.51 10.65 -20.73
CA VAL A 239 -6.44 10.24 -22.14
C VAL A 239 -7.75 10.59 -22.83
N PHE A 240 -7.73 11.68 -23.63
CA PHE A 240 -8.87 12.09 -24.42
C PHE A 240 -8.99 11.06 -25.53
N THR A 241 -9.90 10.11 -25.36
CA THR A 241 -10.34 9.25 -26.45
C THR A 241 -11.05 10.16 -27.45
N TYR A 242 -10.36 10.56 -28.52
CA TYR A 242 -11.02 11.14 -29.67
C TYR A 242 -11.83 10.02 -30.33
N PRO A 243 -13.14 10.22 -30.59
CA PRO A 243 -13.87 9.28 -31.40
C PRO A 243 -13.19 9.21 -32.76
N LEU A 244 -12.83 8.01 -33.20
CA LEU A 244 -12.42 7.79 -34.59
C LEU A 244 -13.63 8.12 -35.45
N GLY A 245 -13.58 9.29 -36.09
CA GLY A 245 -14.61 9.73 -37.02
C GLY A 245 -14.72 8.75 -38.18
N ASN A 246 -15.94 8.30 -38.45
CA ASN A 246 -16.34 7.74 -39.74
C ASN A 246 -16.81 8.88 -40.65
#